data_AF-A0A2N6JGB0-F1
#
_entry.id   AF-A0A2N6JGB0-F1
#
_cell.length_a   1.000
_cell.length_b   1.000
_cell.length_c   1.000
_cell.angle_alpha   90.00
_cell.angle_beta   90.00
_cell.angle_gamma   90.00
#
_symmetry.space_group_name_H-M   'P 1'
#
loop_
_entity.id
_entity.type
_entity.pdbx_description
1 polymer ?
#
loop_
_entity_poly.entity_id
_entity_poly.type
_entity_poly.pdbx_seq_one_letter_code
_entity_poly.pdbx_strand_id
1 'polypeptide(L)'
;MLKKNLALAITVLIPSIFQPSFGEELDLGDIKLETSVYKQTGARDAMNRIYIEKVTVKPSRYLNTRSANKINAQLKQLSASFYAKSRQCNTPPKNIPWGYEFELLEATESGDTLTIVFDATSACSGRHSFKKVKRNFSVQTGALIPED
;
A
#
# COMPACT_ATOMS: atom_id res chain seq x y z
N MET A 1 56.22 -23.40 -25.14
CA MET A 1 55.59 -22.64 -24.04
C MET A 1 54.31 -21.98 -24.57
N LEU A 2 53.19 -22.19 -23.86
CA LEU A 2 51.95 -21.37 -23.71
C LEU A 2 51.41 -20.59 -24.94
N LYS A 3 50.12 -20.55 -25.29
CA LYS A 3 48.86 -20.98 -24.66
C LYS A 3 47.75 -20.92 -25.73
N LYS A 4 46.90 -21.94 -25.77
CA LYS A 4 45.58 -21.91 -26.44
C LYS A 4 44.63 -21.11 -25.55
N ASN A 5 44.02 -20.05 -26.06
CA ASN A 5 42.93 -19.35 -25.37
C ASN A 5 41.60 -19.90 -25.88
N LEU A 6 41.05 -20.86 -25.15
CA LEU A 6 39.69 -21.35 -25.31
C LEU A 6 38.77 -20.40 -24.52
N ALA A 7 37.98 -19.59 -25.23
CA ALA A 7 36.98 -18.73 -24.60
C ALA A 7 35.80 -19.60 -24.14
N LEU A 8 35.59 -19.71 -22.83
CA LEU A 8 34.41 -20.32 -22.24
C LEU A 8 33.34 -19.23 -22.09
N ALA A 9 32.29 -19.30 -22.89
CA ALA A 9 31.10 -18.46 -22.71
C ALA A 9 30.28 -19.03 -21.54
N ILE A 10 30.24 -18.31 -20.42
CA ILE A 10 29.37 -18.62 -19.28
C ILE A 10 28.07 -17.84 -19.49
N THR A 11 27.03 -18.53 -19.98
CA THR A 11 25.68 -17.99 -20.06
C THR A 11 25.08 -18.01 -18.65
N VAL A 12 25.07 -16.86 -17.98
CA VAL A 12 24.41 -16.70 -16.67
C VAL A 12 22.90 -16.67 -16.90
N LEU A 13 22.24 -17.80 -16.63
CA LEU A 13 20.79 -17.86 -16.42
C LEU A 13 20.48 -17.10 -15.13
N ILE A 14 20.00 -15.86 -15.27
CA ILE A 14 19.46 -15.09 -14.15
C ILE A 14 18.10 -15.70 -13.82
N PRO A 15 17.89 -16.32 -12.65
CA PRO A 15 16.54 -16.69 -12.24
C PRO A 15 15.79 -15.40 -11.95
N SER A 16 14.71 -15.16 -12.69
CA SER A 16 13.73 -14.12 -12.38
C SER A 16 13.24 -14.32 -10.96
N ILE A 17 13.79 -13.54 -10.03
CA ILE A 17 13.35 -13.48 -8.64
C ILE A 17 11.94 -12.89 -8.68
N PHE A 18 10.93 -13.76 -8.70
CA PHE A 18 9.60 -13.43 -8.23
C PHE A 18 9.78 -12.92 -6.80
N GLN A 19 9.76 -11.61 -6.60
CA GLN A 19 9.70 -11.04 -5.26
C GLN A 19 8.34 -11.43 -4.69
N PRO A 20 8.27 -12.26 -3.64
CA PRO A 20 7.01 -12.44 -2.94
C PRO A 20 6.66 -11.07 -2.34
N SER A 21 5.45 -10.60 -2.60
CA SER A 21 4.91 -9.44 -1.90
C SER A 21 4.76 -9.84 -0.44
N PHE A 22 5.75 -9.50 0.39
CA PHE A 22 5.63 -9.61 1.82
C PHE A 22 4.56 -8.62 2.26
N GLY A 23 3.38 -9.14 2.59
CA GLY A 23 2.41 -8.37 3.36
C GLY A 23 2.93 -8.30 4.78
N GLU A 24 3.15 -7.08 5.27
CA GLU A 24 3.51 -6.85 6.65
C GLU A 24 2.24 -7.04 7.48
N GLU A 25 2.25 -8.04 8.37
CA GLU A 25 1.12 -8.33 9.27
C GLU A 25 1.27 -7.46 10.53
N LEU A 26 0.36 -6.51 10.70
CA LEU A 26 0.23 -5.75 11.95
C LEU A 26 -0.73 -6.50 12.88
N ASP A 27 -0.20 -6.93 14.03
CA ASP A 27 -0.94 -7.64 15.07
C ASP A 27 -1.56 -6.62 16.05
N LEU A 28 -2.89 -6.50 16.02
CA LEU A 28 -3.67 -5.67 16.95
C LEU A 28 -4.33 -6.54 18.04
N GLY A 29 -3.71 -7.65 18.41
CA GLY A 29 -4.31 -8.70 19.23
C GLY A 29 -5.02 -9.71 18.34
N ASP A 30 -6.35 -9.80 18.45
CA ASP A 30 -7.10 -10.81 17.68
C ASP A 30 -7.45 -10.33 16.27
N ILE A 31 -7.34 -9.03 15.96
CA ILE A 31 -7.61 -8.48 14.62
C ILE A 31 -6.29 -8.38 13.84
N LYS A 32 -6.23 -9.11 12.73
CA LYS A 32 -5.07 -9.14 11.83
C LYS A 32 -5.30 -8.30 10.59
N LEU A 33 -4.31 -7.48 10.25
CA LEU A 33 -4.28 -6.69 9.02
C LEU A 33 -3.23 -7.27 8.08
N GLU A 34 -3.56 -7.29 6.79
CA GLU A 34 -2.60 -7.56 5.72
C GLU A 34 -2.48 -6.34 4.82
N THR A 35 -1.24 -5.92 4.57
CA THR A 35 -0.90 -4.94 3.55
C THR A 35 -0.49 -5.63 2.24
N SER A 36 -0.83 -5.02 1.12
CA SER A 36 -0.40 -5.45 -0.21
C SER A 36 -0.38 -4.26 -1.14
N VAL A 37 0.22 -4.40 -2.32
CA VAL A 37 0.25 -3.31 -3.31
C VAL A 37 -1.10 -3.22 -4.03
N TYR A 38 -1.79 -2.09 -3.89
CA TYR A 38 -2.94 -1.76 -4.73
C TYR A 38 -2.48 -1.29 -6.12
N LYS A 39 -1.50 -0.38 -6.16
CA LYS A 39 -0.93 0.15 -7.40
C LYS A 39 0.52 0.55 -7.21
N GLN A 40 1.34 0.19 -8.18
CA GLN A 40 2.72 0.63 -8.30
C GLN A 40 3.05 0.91 -9.77
N THR A 41 3.70 2.04 -10.07
CA THR A 41 4.10 2.41 -11.45
C THR A 41 5.61 2.47 -11.68
N GLY A 42 6.41 2.34 -10.62
CA GLY A 42 7.88 2.32 -10.65
C GLY A 42 8.43 1.62 -9.41
N ALA A 43 9.74 1.43 -9.31
CA ALA A 43 10.34 0.88 -8.09
C ALA A 43 10.02 1.76 -6.86
N ARG A 44 10.05 1.19 -5.65
CA ARG A 44 9.67 1.92 -4.42
C ARG A 44 10.60 3.09 -4.13
N ASP A 45 11.84 3.03 -4.58
CA ASP A 45 12.85 4.08 -4.46
C ASP A 45 12.95 4.97 -5.71
N ALA A 46 12.17 4.67 -6.76
CA ALA A 46 12.22 5.44 -8.00
C ALA A 46 11.57 6.83 -7.82
N MET A 47 12.22 7.84 -8.41
CA MET A 47 11.56 9.11 -8.70
C MET A 47 10.40 8.87 -9.69
N ASN A 48 9.35 9.68 -9.64
CA ASN A 48 8.20 9.60 -10.57
C ASN A 48 7.40 8.31 -10.42
N ARG A 49 6.91 8.06 -9.20
CA ARG A 49 6.14 6.85 -8.87
C ARG A 49 4.79 7.15 -8.25
N ILE A 50 3.87 6.23 -8.50
CA ILE A 50 2.67 6.03 -7.68
C ILE A 50 2.92 4.75 -6.88
N TYR A 51 2.71 4.80 -5.56
CA TYR A 51 2.68 3.63 -4.70
C TYR A 51 1.51 3.74 -3.74
N ILE A 52 0.57 2.81 -3.83
CA ILE A 52 -0.66 2.82 -3.05
C ILE A 52 -0.81 1.44 -2.46
N GLU A 53 -0.98 1.39 -1.15
CA GLU A 53 -1.26 0.16 -0.44
C GLU A 53 -2.75 -0.15 -0.43
N LYS A 54 -3.02 -1.45 -0.44
CA LYS A 54 -4.29 -2.07 -0.13
C LYS A 54 -4.14 -2.70 1.23
N VAL A 55 -4.96 -2.26 2.17
CA VAL A 55 -5.10 -2.88 3.49
C VAL A 55 -6.34 -3.75 3.49
N THR A 56 -6.21 -4.96 4.04
CA THR A 56 -7.33 -5.84 4.31
C THR A 56 -7.33 -6.31 5.74
N VAL A 57 -8.51 -6.37 6.35
CA VAL A 57 -8.73 -6.96 7.67
C VAL A 57 -9.18 -8.41 7.52
N LYS A 58 -8.65 -9.29 8.36
CA LYS A 58 -9.08 -10.69 8.43
C LYS A 58 -10.21 -10.86 9.45
N PRO A 59 -11.16 -11.77 9.20
CA PRO A 59 -12.08 -12.20 10.23
C PRO A 59 -11.32 -12.80 11.43
N SER A 60 -11.86 -12.60 12.62
CA SER A 60 -11.33 -13.12 13.87
C SER A 60 -12.48 -13.48 14.83
N ARG A 61 -12.14 -13.86 16.06
CA ARG A 61 -13.12 -14.11 17.12
C ARG A 61 -14.00 -12.88 17.40
N TYR A 62 -13.42 -11.69 17.33
CA TYR A 62 -14.09 -10.42 17.65
C TYR A 62 -14.58 -9.68 16.40
N LEU A 63 -13.94 -9.89 15.24
CA LEU A 63 -14.37 -9.34 13.96
C LEU A 63 -14.98 -10.43 13.06
N ASN A 64 -16.31 -10.53 13.05
CA ASN A 64 -16.98 -11.53 12.22
C ASN A 64 -16.78 -11.28 10.70
N THR A 65 -16.95 -12.32 9.89
CA THR A 65 -16.74 -12.26 8.44
C THR A 65 -17.57 -11.20 7.73
N ARG A 66 -18.81 -10.96 8.16
CA ARG A 66 -19.67 -9.94 7.54
C ARG A 66 -19.12 -8.54 7.79
N SER A 67 -18.71 -8.26 9.01
CA SER A 67 -18.12 -6.98 9.41
C SER A 67 -16.77 -6.76 8.73
N ALA A 68 -15.89 -7.78 8.70
CA ALA A 68 -14.62 -7.74 7.97
C ALA A 68 -14.83 -7.42 6.48
N ASN A 69 -15.82 -8.05 5.83
CA ASN A 69 -16.13 -7.79 4.42
C ASN A 69 -16.59 -6.36 4.17
N LYS A 70 -17.39 -5.77 5.07
CA LYS A 70 -17.82 -4.37 4.96
C LYS A 70 -16.65 -3.41 5.12
N ILE A 71 -15.78 -3.63 6.10
CA ILE A 71 -14.56 -2.83 6.29
C ILE A 71 -13.68 -2.93 5.04
N ASN A 72 -13.44 -4.14 4.54
CA ASN A 72 -12.64 -4.38 3.33
C ASN A 72 -13.22 -3.70 2.08
N ALA A 73 -14.55 -3.62 1.95
CA ALA A 73 -15.18 -2.88 0.85
C ALA A 73 -14.88 -1.37 0.93
N GLN A 74 -14.94 -0.78 2.13
CA GLN A 74 -14.59 0.62 2.37
C GLN A 74 -13.11 0.89 2.13
N LEU A 75 -12.22 0.02 2.62
CA LEU A 75 -10.77 0.14 2.40
C LEU A 75 -10.42 0.02 0.91
N LYS A 76 -11.05 -0.90 0.17
CA LYS A 76 -10.87 -1.01 -1.28
C LYS A 76 -11.31 0.27 -2.00
N GLN A 77 -12.46 0.84 -1.62
CA GLN A 77 -12.95 2.09 -2.19
C GLN A 77 -11.99 3.26 -1.86
N LEU A 78 -11.40 3.26 -0.67
CA LEU A 78 -10.42 4.25 -0.25
C LEU A 78 -9.18 4.21 -1.16
N SER A 79 -8.51 3.05 -1.28
CA SER A 79 -7.33 2.90 -2.16
C SER A 79 -7.65 3.27 -3.61
N ALA A 80 -8.83 2.87 -4.12
CA ALA A 80 -9.28 3.26 -5.45
C ALA A 80 -9.45 4.78 -5.61
N SER A 81 -9.98 5.47 -4.60
CA SER A 81 -10.13 6.93 -4.63
C SER A 81 -8.79 7.65 -4.62
N PHE A 82 -7.81 7.16 -3.86
CA PHE A 82 -6.45 7.72 -3.83
C PHE A 82 -5.72 7.48 -5.16
N TYR A 83 -5.93 6.33 -5.79
CA TYR A 83 -5.43 6.09 -7.15
C TYR A 83 -6.08 7.02 -8.18
N ALA A 84 -7.38 7.29 -8.08
CA ALA A 84 -8.02 8.25 -8.96
C ALA A 84 -7.42 9.65 -8.84
N LYS A 85 -7.12 10.10 -7.60
CA LYS A 85 -6.44 11.37 -7.31
C LYS A 85 -5.00 11.39 -7.83
N SER A 86 -4.24 10.32 -7.62
CA SER A 86 -2.83 10.26 -8.00
C SER A 86 -2.61 10.40 -9.51
N ARG A 87 -3.59 10.01 -10.33
CA ARG A 87 -3.53 10.20 -11.79
C ARG A 87 -3.43 11.68 -12.20
N GLN A 88 -3.91 12.62 -11.39
CA GLN A 88 -3.76 14.06 -11.64
C GLN A 88 -2.30 14.51 -11.46
N CYS A 89 -1.49 13.75 -10.73
CA CYS A 89 -0.07 13.99 -10.52
C CYS A 89 0.79 13.58 -11.74
N ASN A 90 0.28 12.72 -12.63
CA ASN A 90 1.01 12.06 -13.73
C ASN A 90 1.10 12.89 -15.03
N THR A 91 0.93 14.21 -14.96
CA THR A 91 1.14 15.13 -16.11
C THR A 91 2.00 16.32 -15.70
N PRO A 92 3.22 16.10 -15.15
CA PRO A 92 4.11 17.20 -14.85
C PRO A 92 4.54 17.88 -16.17
N PRO A 93 4.59 19.21 -16.22
CA PRO A 93 5.23 19.90 -17.33
C PRO A 93 6.75 19.64 -17.27
N LYS A 94 7.22 18.64 -18.05
CA LYS A 94 8.62 18.24 -18.34
C LYS A 94 9.57 18.10 -17.13
N ASN A 95 10.12 16.89 -16.93
CA ASN A 95 11.28 16.57 -16.07
C ASN A 95 11.23 17.00 -14.59
N ILE A 96 10.09 17.46 -14.09
CA ILE A 96 9.92 17.77 -12.67
C ILE A 96 9.66 16.45 -11.91
N PRO A 97 10.43 16.16 -10.84
CA PRO A 97 10.17 15.02 -9.98
C PRO A 97 8.75 15.06 -9.42
N TRP A 98 8.06 13.93 -9.46
CA TRP A 98 6.76 13.78 -8.86
C TRP A 98 6.63 12.45 -8.12
N GLY A 99 5.63 12.38 -7.25
CA GLY A 99 5.36 11.19 -6.46
C GLY A 99 3.98 11.24 -5.84
N TYR A 100 3.38 10.06 -5.66
CA TYR A 100 2.15 9.90 -4.90
C TYR A 100 2.19 8.60 -4.12
N GLU A 101 2.06 8.71 -2.80
CA GLU A 101 2.19 7.62 -1.86
C GLU A 101 0.98 7.58 -0.94
N PHE A 102 0.43 6.39 -0.72
CA PHE A 102 -0.65 6.15 0.23
C PHE A 102 -0.38 4.82 0.94
N GLU A 103 0.13 4.91 2.15
CA GLU A 103 0.67 3.77 2.91
C GLU A 103 -0.02 3.65 4.26
N LEU A 104 -0.14 2.43 4.79
CA LEU A 104 -0.59 2.21 6.16
C LEU A 104 0.44 2.81 7.11
N LEU A 105 -0.01 3.72 7.97
CA LEU A 105 0.85 4.32 9.01
C LEU A 105 0.73 3.54 10.32
N GLU A 106 -0.50 3.34 10.77
CA GLU A 106 -0.80 2.63 12.02
C GLU A 106 -2.22 2.09 11.98
N ALA A 107 -2.48 1.10 12.82
CA ALA A 107 -3.84 0.69 13.13
C ALA A 107 -3.92 0.39 14.63
N THR A 108 -5.10 0.59 15.22
CA THR A 108 -5.35 0.35 16.65
C THR A 108 -6.77 -0.15 16.85
N GLU A 109 -6.95 -1.01 17.85
CA GLU A 109 -8.27 -1.45 18.31
C GLU A 109 -8.50 -0.92 19.72
N SER A 110 -9.69 -0.36 19.96
CA SER A 110 -10.15 0.02 21.30
C SER A 110 -11.66 -0.14 21.41
N GLY A 111 -12.11 -1.07 22.27
CA GLY A 111 -13.53 -1.37 22.45
C GLY A 111 -14.16 -1.89 21.15
N ASP A 112 -15.24 -1.25 20.69
CA ASP A 112 -15.86 -1.58 19.40
C ASP A 112 -15.22 -0.85 18.21
N THR A 113 -14.10 -0.15 18.38
CA THR A 113 -13.52 0.66 17.30
C THR A 113 -12.21 0.11 16.79
N LEU A 114 -12.16 -0.19 15.50
CA LEU A 114 -10.93 -0.36 14.73
C LEU A 114 -10.59 0.95 14.02
N THR A 115 -9.47 1.56 14.41
CA THR A 115 -8.93 2.76 13.77
C THR A 115 -7.78 2.36 12.84
N ILE A 116 -7.83 2.81 11.59
CA ILE A 116 -6.76 2.62 10.62
C ILE A 116 -6.34 4.00 10.09
N VAL A 117 -5.06 4.31 10.21
CA VAL A 117 -4.49 5.58 9.78
C VAL A 117 -3.53 5.32 8.64
N PHE A 118 -3.69 6.10 7.57
CA PHE A 118 -2.81 6.08 6.41
C PHE A 118 -2.03 7.38 6.34
N ASP A 119 -0.79 7.30 5.84
CA ASP A 119 -0.06 8.47 5.39
C ASP A 119 -0.26 8.66 3.89
N ALA A 120 -0.69 9.86 3.50
CA ALA A 120 -0.86 10.25 2.12
C ALA A 120 0.13 11.37 1.79
N THR A 121 1.15 11.02 1.01
CA THR A 121 2.21 11.95 0.62
C THR A 121 2.17 12.18 -0.88
N SER A 122 2.32 13.43 -1.31
CA SER A 122 2.47 13.73 -2.72
C SER A 122 3.45 14.85 -2.98
N ALA A 123 4.10 14.77 -4.13
CA ALA A 123 4.85 15.84 -4.74
C ALA A 123 4.35 15.96 -6.18
N CYS A 124 3.44 16.89 -6.45
CA CYS A 124 2.89 17.07 -7.80
C CYS A 124 3.28 18.46 -8.30
N SER A 125 4.05 18.52 -9.41
CA SER A 125 4.50 19.79 -10.02
C SER A 125 5.16 20.76 -9.02
N GLY A 126 6.04 20.23 -8.16
CA GLY A 126 6.76 21.01 -7.14
C GLY A 126 5.94 21.39 -5.89
N ARG A 127 4.68 20.98 -5.79
CA ARG A 127 3.86 21.17 -4.58
C ARG A 127 3.87 19.89 -3.75
N HIS A 128 4.33 20.03 -2.51
CA HIS A 128 4.32 18.95 -1.53
C HIS A 128 3.03 18.96 -0.72
N SER A 129 2.48 17.78 -0.45
CA SER A 129 1.34 17.59 0.44
C SER A 129 1.58 16.37 1.31
N PHE A 130 1.31 16.52 2.60
CA PHE A 130 1.37 15.45 3.59
C PHE A 130 0.04 15.46 4.33
N LYS A 131 -0.64 14.32 4.36
CA LYS A 131 -1.95 14.20 5.00
C LYS A 131 -2.10 12.84 5.66
N LYS A 132 -2.41 12.86 6.95
CA LYS A 132 -2.92 11.67 7.64
C LYS A 132 -4.39 11.47 7.32
N VAL A 133 -4.75 10.24 6.99
CA VAL A 133 -6.13 9.85 6.65
C VAL A 133 -6.55 8.77 7.64
N LYS A 134 -7.41 9.15 8.58
CA LYS A 134 -7.94 8.24 9.60
C LYS A 134 -9.28 7.67 9.15
N ARG A 135 -9.51 6.40 9.48
CA ARG A 135 -10.79 5.71 9.30
C ARG A 135 -11.09 4.91 10.55
N ASN A 136 -12.27 5.15 11.12
CA ASN A 136 -12.77 4.44 12.28
C ASN A 136 -13.88 3.49 11.82
N PHE A 137 -13.82 2.24 12.25
CA PHE A 137 -14.81 1.23 11.92
C PHE A 137 -15.36 0.59 13.20
N SER A 138 -16.67 0.35 13.23
CA SER A 138 -17.25 -0.50 14.28
C SER A 138 -16.86 -1.95 14.01
N VAL A 139 -16.25 -2.62 14.99
CA VAL A 139 -15.84 -4.03 14.92
C VAL A 139 -17.08 -4.93 14.82
N GLN A 140 -18.11 -4.66 15.62
CA GLN A 140 -19.36 -5.41 15.62
C GLN A 140 -20.11 -5.32 14.30
N THR A 141 -20.21 -4.14 13.70
CA THR A 141 -21.10 -3.91 12.55
C THR A 141 -20.38 -3.81 11.20
N GLY A 142 -19.07 -3.55 11.23
CA GLY A 142 -18.22 -3.22 10.08
C GLY A 142 -18.54 -1.85 9.45
N ALA A 143 -19.36 -1.02 10.11
CA ALA A 143 -19.74 0.29 9.60
C ALA A 143 -18.61 1.30 9.77
N LEU A 144 -18.47 2.21 8.80
CA LEU A 144 -17.61 3.38 8.94
C LEU A 144 -18.24 4.32 9.97
N ILE A 145 -17.47 4.71 10.98
CA ILE A 145 -17.83 5.70 11.98
C ILE A 145 -17.39 7.06 11.41
N PRO A 146 -18.32 8.02 11.19
CA PRO A 146 -17.98 9.37 10.75
C PRO A 146 -17.02 10.05 11.74
N GLU A 147 -16.16 10.93 11.22
CA GLU A 147 -15.46 11.90 12.08
C GLU A 147 -16.44 13.05 12.39
N ASP A 148 -16.51 13.46 13.65
CA ASP A 148 -17.25 14.65 14.10
C ASP A 148 -16.58 15.95 13.62
#